data_AF-A0A1X0MDR2-F1
#
_entry.id   AF-A0A1X0MDR2-F1
#
_cell.length_a   1.000
_cell.length_b   1.000
_cell.length_c   1.000
_cell.angle_alpha   90.00
_cell.angle_beta   90.00
_cell.angle_gamma   90.00
#
_symmetry.space_group_name_H-M   'P 1'
#
loop_
_entity.id
_entity.type
_entity.pdbx_description
1 polymer ?
#
loop_
_entity_poly.entity_id
_entity_poly.type
_entity_poly.pdbx_seq_one_letter_code
_entity_poly.pdbx_strand_id
1 'polypeptide(L)' 'RALHALGFEAGLILAVVPLAAWWLSISLFEAFLLDIGLLLMFLPYTMLFNWAYDTVRERVLRRRSSSCEAL' A
#
# COMPACT_ATOMS: atom_id res chain seq x y z
N ARG A 1 15.01 20.17 -11.68
CA ARG A 1 13.98 19.09 -11.66
C ARG A 1 14.07 18.27 -10.39
N ALA A 2 15.16 17.55 -10.12
CA ALA A 2 15.34 16.78 -8.88
C ALA A 2 15.23 17.64 -7.60
N LEU A 3 15.85 18.82 -7.57
CA LEU A 3 15.73 19.77 -6.45
C LEU A 3 14.29 20.26 -6.19
N HIS A 4 13.51 20.47 -7.25
CA HIS A 4 12.12 20.91 -7.14
C HIS A 4 11.21 19.76 -6.65
N ALA A 5 11.48 18.54 -7.10
CA ALA A 5 10.81 17.34 -6.61
C ALA A 5 11.13 17.09 -5.13
N LEU A 6 12.41 17.14 -4.74
CA LEU A 6 12.85 16.99 -3.35
C LEU A 6 12.24 18.05 -2.42
N GLY A 7 12.19 19.31 -2.84
CA GLY A 7 11.58 20.38 -2.05
C GLY A 7 10.06 20.22 -1.89
N PHE A 8 9.38 19.80 -2.95
CA PHE A 8 7.94 19.53 -2.91
C PHE A 8 7.62 18.33 -2.01
N GLU A 9 8.39 17.25 -2.14
CA GLU A 9 8.23 16.01 -1.39
C GLU A 9 8.55 16.21 0.09
N ALA A 10 9.66 16.88 0.41
CA ALA A 10 10.01 17.24 1.79
C ALA A 10 8.99 18.21 2.41
N GLY A 11 8.46 19.16 1.62
CA GLY A 11 7.41 20.09 2.04
C GLY A 11 6.10 19.36 2.36
N LEU A 12 5.74 18.35 1.56
CA LEU A 12 4.58 17.48 1.81
C LEU A 12 4.75 16.70 3.12
N ILE A 13 5.90 16.07 3.34
CA ILE A 13 6.20 15.36 4.59
C ILE A 13 6.12 16.34 5.79
N LEU A 14 6.70 17.52 5.66
CA LEU A 14 6.65 18.58 6.68
C LEU A 14 5.24 19.17 6.91
N ALA A 15 4.28 18.94 6.02
CA ALA A 15 2.88 19.35 6.24
C ALA A 15 2.05 18.21 6.82
N VAL A 16 2.19 17.00 6.26
CA VAL A 16 1.39 15.82 6.61
C VAL A 16 1.77 15.26 7.98
N VAL A 17 3.08 15.16 8.27
CA VAL A 17 3.56 14.61 9.55
C VAL A 17 3.15 15.45 10.77
N PRO A 18 3.30 16.80 10.79
CA PRO A 18 2.81 17.59 11.91
C PRO A 18 1.30 17.68 11.98
N LEU A 19 0.57 17.60 10.85
CA LEU A 19 -0.89 17.49 10.89
C LEU A 19 -1.34 16.20 11.59
N ALA A 20 -0.69 15.08 11.30
CA ALA A 20 -0.93 13.80 11.98
C ALA A 20 -0.52 13.84 13.46
N ALA A 21 0.63 14.43 13.77
CA ALA A 21 1.11 14.62 15.13
C ALA A 21 0.16 15.49 15.97
N TRP A 22 -0.37 16.57 15.38
CA TRP A 22 -1.36 17.44 16.00
C TRP A 22 -2.70 16.72 16.23
N TRP A 23 -3.17 15.98 15.22
CA TRP A 23 -4.44 15.23 15.31
C TRP A 23 -4.42 14.17 16.42
N LEU A 24 -3.31 13.43 16.55
CA LEU A 24 -3.17 12.37 17.55
C LEU A 24 -2.53 12.83 18.86
N SER A 25 -2.09 14.10 18.96
CA SER A 25 -1.34 14.64 20.12
C SER A 25 -0.11 13.79 20.49
N ILE A 26 0.56 13.24 19.49
CA ILE A 26 1.76 12.40 19.61
C ILE A 26 2.98 13.16 19.09
N SER A 27 4.19 12.70 19.43
CA SER A 27 5.42 13.30 18.92
C SER A 27 5.57 13.09 17.40
N LEU A 28 6.34 13.96 16.73
CA LEU A 28 6.67 13.80 15.29
C LEU A 28 7.32 12.43 14.98
N PHE A 29 8.16 11.94 15.89
CA PHE A 29 8.81 10.64 15.76
C PHE A 29 7.81 9.49 15.89
N GLU A 30 6.87 9.57 16.82
CA GLU A 30 5.79 8.60 16.95
C GLU A 30 4.85 8.61 15.75
N ALA A 31 4.51 9.80 15.22
CA ALA A 31 3.69 9.92 14.01
C ALA A 31 4.38 9.24 12.80
N PHE A 32 5.69 9.44 12.64
CA PHE A 32 6.47 8.78 11.60
C PHE A 32 6.55 7.26 11.79
N LEU A 33 6.74 6.81 13.04
CA LEU A 33 6.80 5.38 13.36
C LEU A 33 5.45 4.68 13.16
N LEU A 34 4.34 5.36 13.47
CA LEU A 34 2.99 4.88 13.19
C LEU A 34 2.73 4.76 11.69
N ASP A 35 3.17 5.73 10.90
CA ASP A 35 3.04 5.70 9.43
C ASP A 35 3.79 4.50 8.84
N ILE A 36 5.04 4.27 9.28
CA ILE A 36 5.81 3.06 8.91
C ILE A 36 5.11 1.80 9.38
N GLY A 37 4.65 1.74 10.65
CA GLY A 37 3.97 0.57 11.19
C GLY A 37 2.70 0.21 10.42
N LEU A 38 1.92 1.23 10.03
CA LEU A 38 0.73 1.08 9.20
C LEU A 38 1.09 0.55 7.81
N LEU A 39 2.08 1.15 7.15
CA LEU A 39 2.57 0.69 5.85
C LEU A 39 3.05 -0.76 5.91
N LEU A 40 3.80 -1.11 6.95
CA LEU A 40 4.39 -2.43 7.15
C LEU A 40 3.33 -3.50 7.45
N MET A 41 2.17 -3.13 8.01
CA MET A 41 1.01 -4.02 8.11
C MET A 41 0.17 -4.07 6.82
N PHE A 42 0.00 -2.92 6.16
CA PHE A 42 -0.86 -2.79 4.99
C PHE A 42 -0.28 -3.44 3.72
N LEU A 43 1.04 -3.33 3.50
CA LEU A 43 1.74 -3.94 2.35
C LEU A 43 1.59 -5.46 2.30
N PRO A 44 1.97 -6.23 3.35
CA PRO A 44 1.85 -7.68 3.32
C PRO A 44 0.39 -8.12 3.25
N TYR A 45 -0.54 -7.41 3.91
CA TYR A 45 -1.97 -7.66 3.76
C TYR A 45 -2.41 -7.56 2.29
N THR A 46 -2.05 -6.47 1.62
CA THR A 46 -2.41 -6.24 0.22
C THR A 46 -1.74 -7.23 -0.72
N MET A 47 -0.47 -7.56 -0.51
CA MET A 47 0.23 -8.61 -1.28
C MET A 47 -0.45 -9.96 -1.14
N LEU A 48 -0.79 -10.36 0.08
CA LEU A 48 -1.41 -11.65 0.35
C LEU A 48 -2.81 -11.73 -0.27
N PHE A 49 -3.58 -10.64 -0.19
CA PHE A 49 -4.88 -10.54 -0.82
C PHE A 49 -4.79 -10.64 -2.35
N ASN A 50 -3.86 -9.91 -2.98
CA ASN A 50 -3.63 -9.98 -4.42
C ASN A 50 -3.21 -11.39 -4.85
N TRP A 51 -2.29 -12.02 -4.10
CA TRP A 51 -1.85 -13.39 -4.38
C TRP A 51 -2.99 -14.41 -4.26
N ALA A 52 -3.84 -14.28 -3.23
CA ALA A 52 -5.02 -15.12 -3.08
C ALA A 52 -6.00 -14.93 -4.24
N TYR A 53 -6.23 -13.69 -4.66
CA TYR A 53 -7.10 -13.36 -5.79
C TYR A 53 -6.58 -13.97 -7.10
N ASP A 54 -5.28 -13.83 -7.39
CA ASP A 54 -4.65 -14.44 -8.56
C ASP A 54 -4.77 -15.96 -8.53
N THR A 55 -4.51 -16.59 -7.39
CA THR A 55 -4.65 -18.05 -7.22
C THR A 55 -6.08 -18.52 -7.47
N VAL A 56 -7.09 -17.80 -6.96
CA VAL A 56 -8.50 -18.13 -7.20
C VAL A 56 -8.87 -17.90 -8.66
N ARG A 57 -8.44 -16.78 -9.25
CA ARG A 57 -8.73 -16.45 -10.65
C ARG A 57 -8.12 -17.48 -11.60
N GLU A 58 -6.87 -17.89 -11.37
CA GLU A 58 -6.21 -18.96 -12.11
C GLU A 58 -6.97 -20.28 -12.00
N ARG A 59 -7.40 -20.68 -10.80
CA ARG A 59 -8.20 -21.89 -10.59
C ARG A 59 -9.56 -21.84 -11.30
N VAL A 60 -10.21 -20.69 -11.34
CA VAL A 60 -11.50 -20.50 -12.03
C VAL A 60 -11.32 -20.49 -13.55
N LEU A 61 -10.30 -19.80 -14.06
CA LEU A 61 -10.02 -19.74 -15.50
C LEU A 61 -9.57 -21.09 -16.06
N ARG A 62 -8.74 -21.86 -15.33
CA ARG A 62 -8.32 -23.22 -15.73
C ARG A 62 -9.51 -24.15 -15.96
N ARG A 63 -10.63 -23.95 -15.24
CA ARG A 63 -11.86 -24.73 -15.43
C ARG A 63 -12.64 -24.36 -16.69
N ARG A 64 -12.47 -23.15 -17.23
CA ARG A 64 -13.16 -22.72 -18.45
C ARG A 64 -12.43 -23.14 -19.72
N SER A 65 -11.10 -23.21 -19.70
CA SER A 65 -10.30 -23.62 -20.87
C SER A 65 -10.58 -25.06 -21.30
N SER A 66 -10.69 -25.99 -20.34
CA SER A 66 -10.95 -27.41 -20.61
C SER A 66 -12.36 -27.69 -21.15
N SER A 67 -13.33 -26.79 -20.94
CA SER A 67 -14.68 -26.97 -21.45
C SER A 67 -14.84 -26.54 -22.92
N CYS A 68 -13.89 -25.75 -23.45
CA CYS A 68 -13.91 -25.30 -24.84
C CYS A 68 -13.09 -26.19 -25.78
N GLU A 69 -12.19 -27.01 -25.24
CA GLU A 69 -11.40 -28.01 -26.01
C GLU A 69 -12.18 -29.31 -26.25
N ALA A 70 -13.35 -29.48 -25.62
CA ALA A 70 -14.22 -30.66 -25.72
C ALA A 70 -15.40 -30.49 -26.72
N LEU A 71 -15.45 -29.38 -27.47
CA LEU A 71 -16.42 -29.09 -28.54
C LEU A 71 -15.69 -29.01 -29.89
#